data_AF-W7WBZ2-F1
#
_entry.id   AF-W7WBZ2-F1
#
_cell.length_a   1.000
_cell.length_b   1.000
_cell.length_c   1.000
_cell.angle_alpha   90.00
_cell.angle_beta   90.00
_cell.angle_gamma   90.00
#
_symmetry.space_group_name_H-M   'P 1'
#
loop_
_entity.id
_entity.type
_entity.pdbx_description
1 polymer ?
#
loop_
_entity_poly.entity_id
_entity_poly.type
_entity_poly.pdbx_seq_one_letter_code
_entity_poly.pdbx_strand_id
1 'polypeptide(L)'
;MRVTLLRIPGIYATDRPGGAPRERVVRGTPVLAAHEDVYTNHIHADDLARCCIAALHRGRPQRVVHASDDTEMKMGDYFDLVADLAGLPRPPRITRAAAGEAISPVGLSFMSESRRLLNRRLHEELRVVLRYPTVREGLIGG
;
A
#
# COMPACT_ATOMS: atom_id res chain seq x y z
N MET A 1 24.85 -12.38 15.48
CA MET A 1 23.49 -11.81 15.61
C MET A 1 22.74 -12.03 14.29
N ARG A 2 21.50 -12.55 14.32
CA ARG A 2 20.66 -12.78 13.13
C ARG A 2 19.55 -11.74 13.12
N VAL A 3 19.51 -10.92 12.06
CA VAL A 3 18.49 -9.88 11.86
C VAL A 3 17.88 -10.05 10.47
N THR A 4 16.56 -10.09 10.39
CA THR A 4 15.81 -9.97 9.13
C THR A 4 14.93 -8.73 9.24
N LEU A 5 15.07 -7.81 8.29
CA LEU A 5 14.30 -6.57 8.24
C LEU A 5 13.17 -6.72 7.23
N LEU A 6 11.95 -6.63 7.71
CA LEU A 6 10.76 -6.49 6.87
C LEU A 6 10.54 -5.00 6.59
N ARG A 7 10.71 -4.59 5.35
CA ARG A 7 10.38 -3.23 4.91
C ARG A 7 8.95 -3.23 4.40
N ILE A 8 8.09 -2.51 5.08
CA ILE A 8 6.65 -2.48 4.80
C ILE A 8 6.27 -1.20 4.07
N PRO A 9 5.30 -1.27 3.14
CA PRO A 9 4.67 -0.10 2.54
C PRO A 9 3.39 0.28 3.30
N GLY A 10 2.41 0.91 2.64
CA GLY A 10 1.12 1.23 3.25
C GLY A 10 0.34 -0.03 3.65
N ILE A 11 -0.08 -0.11 4.90
CA ILE A 11 -0.90 -1.22 5.40
C ILE A 11 -2.38 -0.93 5.15
N TYR A 12 -3.09 -1.87 4.55
CA TYR A 12 -4.54 -1.80 4.38
C TYR A 12 -5.24 -3.04 4.97
N ALA A 13 -6.47 -2.83 5.40
CA ALA A 13 -7.46 -3.85 5.73
C ALA A 13 -8.84 -3.16 5.72
N THR A 14 -9.90 -3.90 5.45
CA THR A 14 -11.29 -3.43 5.38
C THR A 14 -11.85 -3.07 6.75
N ASP A 15 -11.40 -3.77 7.80
CA ASP A 15 -11.87 -3.70 9.18
C ASP A 15 -11.02 -2.81 10.09
N ARG A 16 -10.08 -2.02 9.54
CA ARG A 16 -9.12 -1.22 10.31
C ARG A 16 -9.67 0.17 10.69
N PRO A 17 -10.01 0.44 11.97
CA PRO A 17 -10.53 1.74 12.38
C PRO A 17 -9.49 2.87 12.20
N GLY A 18 -9.88 3.99 11.59
CA GLY A 18 -9.00 5.16 11.42
C GLY A 18 -7.91 4.99 10.34
N GLY A 19 -7.84 3.82 9.71
CA GLY A 19 -6.82 3.45 8.72
C GLY A 19 -7.39 2.78 7.48
N ALA A 20 -8.71 2.59 7.41
CA ALA A 20 -9.37 1.98 6.27
C ALA A 20 -9.25 2.89 5.03
N PRO A 21 -8.93 2.34 3.85
CA PRO A 21 -8.84 3.11 2.62
C PRO A 21 -10.12 3.89 2.31
N ARG A 22 -11.29 3.30 2.63
CA ARG A 22 -12.62 3.91 2.46
C ARG A 22 -12.75 5.23 3.20
N GLU A 23 -12.30 5.32 4.45
CA GLU A 23 -12.38 6.56 5.24
C GLU A 23 -11.61 7.70 4.56
N ARG A 24 -10.47 7.40 3.95
CA ARG A 24 -9.68 8.39 3.22
C ARG A 24 -10.41 8.93 1.98
N VAL A 25 -11.13 8.07 1.28
CA VAL A 25 -12.00 8.47 0.15
C VAL A 25 -13.16 9.32 0.65
N VAL A 26 -13.82 8.95 1.75
CA VAL A 26 -14.92 9.72 2.36
C VAL A 26 -14.50 11.14 2.74
N ARG A 27 -13.25 11.33 3.22
CA ARG A 27 -12.72 12.68 3.50
C ARG A 27 -12.52 13.55 2.26
N GLY A 28 -12.62 12.98 1.05
CA GLY A 28 -12.48 13.73 -0.20
C GLY A 28 -11.09 14.32 -0.42
N THR A 29 -10.04 13.74 0.19
CA THR A 29 -8.68 14.24 -0.02
C THR A 29 -8.32 14.09 -1.50
N PRO A 30 -7.92 15.18 -2.19
CA PRO A 30 -7.56 15.11 -3.60
C PRO A 30 -6.35 14.20 -3.82
N VAL A 31 -6.25 13.66 -5.03
CA VAL A 31 -5.11 12.83 -5.47
C VAL A 31 -4.48 13.44 -6.71
N LEU A 32 -3.23 13.10 -6.99
CA LEU A 32 -2.51 13.69 -8.12
C LEU A 32 -3.14 13.30 -9.46
N ALA A 33 -3.05 14.20 -10.43
CA ALA A 33 -3.39 13.96 -11.82
C ALA A 33 -2.51 12.83 -12.37
N ALA A 34 -3.08 11.96 -13.23
CA ALA A 34 -2.47 10.69 -13.60
C ALA A 34 -1.04 10.80 -14.19
N HIS A 35 -0.72 11.92 -14.85
CA HIS A 35 0.60 12.16 -15.44
C HIS A 35 1.66 12.63 -14.42
N GLU A 36 1.24 13.15 -13.26
CA GLU A 36 2.13 13.56 -12.16
C GLU A 36 2.07 12.62 -10.95
N ASP A 37 1.19 11.61 -11.02
CA ASP A 37 0.90 10.64 -9.97
C ASP A 37 2.05 9.64 -9.77
N VAL A 38 2.08 9.02 -8.59
CA VAL A 38 3.19 8.19 -8.11
C VAL A 38 2.77 6.74 -7.94
N TYR A 39 3.73 5.83 -8.09
CA TYR A 39 3.51 4.44 -7.73
C TYR A 39 3.38 4.30 -6.21
N THR A 40 2.37 3.55 -5.79
CA THR A 40 2.15 3.19 -4.40
C THR A 40 2.28 1.68 -4.25
N ASN A 41 2.66 1.25 -3.04
CA ASN A 41 2.79 -0.17 -2.71
C ASN A 41 1.96 -0.41 -1.46
N HIS A 42 1.45 -1.63 -1.31
CA HIS A 42 0.55 -1.97 -0.23
C HIS A 42 0.85 -3.36 0.32
N ILE A 43 0.38 -3.62 1.53
CA ILE A 43 0.32 -4.97 2.09
C ILE A 43 -0.93 -5.10 2.94
N HIS A 44 -1.66 -6.20 2.77
CA HIS A 44 -2.80 -6.49 3.62
C HIS A 44 -2.32 -6.79 5.05
N ALA A 45 -3.04 -6.34 6.07
CA ALA A 45 -2.67 -6.52 7.47
C ALA A 45 -2.40 -7.99 7.85
N ASP A 46 -3.28 -8.91 7.45
CA ASP A 46 -3.11 -10.34 7.69
C ASP A 46 -1.89 -10.94 6.99
N ASP A 47 -1.63 -10.52 5.76
CA ASP A 47 -0.46 -11.01 5.04
C ASP A 47 0.82 -10.45 5.65
N LEU A 48 0.82 -9.20 6.11
CA LEU A 48 1.94 -8.66 6.90
C LEU A 48 2.17 -9.48 8.18
N ALA A 49 1.12 -9.84 8.92
CA ALA A 49 1.24 -10.70 10.09
C ALA A 49 1.88 -12.06 9.74
N ARG A 50 1.47 -12.66 8.62
CA ARG A 50 2.06 -13.91 8.11
C ARG A 50 3.52 -13.73 7.67
N CYS A 51 3.87 -12.59 7.09
CA CYS A 51 5.25 -12.24 6.76
C CYS A 51 6.13 -12.17 8.02
N CYS A 52 5.63 -11.55 9.10
CA CYS A 52 6.33 -11.47 10.38
C CYS A 52 6.62 -12.86 10.95
N ILE A 53 5.62 -13.74 10.98
CA ILE A 53 5.79 -15.13 11.44
C ILE A 53 6.80 -15.87 10.56
N ALA A 54 6.68 -15.76 9.24
CA ALA A 54 7.60 -16.41 8.31
C ALA A 54 9.05 -15.92 8.49
N ALA A 55 9.26 -14.63 8.77
CA ALA A 55 10.58 -14.06 9.01
C ALA A 55 11.26 -14.63 10.27
N LEU A 56 10.49 -14.90 11.33
CA LEU A 56 11.02 -15.53 12.55
C LEU A 56 11.62 -16.93 12.27
N HIS A 57 10.95 -17.71 11.43
CA HIS A 57 11.37 -19.09 11.15
C HIS A 57 12.36 -19.19 9.98
N ARG A 58 12.13 -18.44 8.90
CA ARG A 58 12.81 -18.60 7.60
C ARG A 58 13.71 -17.42 7.23
N GLY A 59 13.68 -16.33 7.98
CA GLY A 59 14.45 -15.12 7.67
C GLY A 59 15.96 -15.34 7.66
N ARG A 60 16.68 -14.83 6.66
CA ARG A 60 18.13 -14.99 6.57
C ARG A 60 18.87 -13.91 7.35
N PRO A 61 20.11 -14.16 7.84
CA PRO A 61 20.90 -13.13 8.52
C PRO A 61 21.14 -11.90 7.64
N GLN A 62 21.02 -10.71 8.24
CA GLN A 62 21.28 -9.40 7.62
C GLN A 62 20.48 -9.18 6.34
N ARG A 63 19.23 -9.65 6.32
CA ARG A 63 18.42 -9.68 5.10
C ARG A 63 17.29 -8.66 5.15
N VAL A 64 17.19 -7.85 4.10
CA VAL A 64 16.01 -7.00 3.85
C VAL A 64 15.06 -7.73 2.93
N VAL A 65 13.79 -7.80 3.33
CA VAL A 65 12.67 -8.34 2.55
C VAL A 65 11.59 -7.27 2.45
N HIS A 66 11.11 -6.99 1.24
CA HIS A 66 9.96 -6.12 1.04
C HIS A 66 8.68 -6.91 1.29
N ALA A 67 7.97 -6.60 2.37
CA ALA A 67 6.67 -7.20 2.67
C ALA A 67 5.58 -6.37 2.01
N SER A 68 5.50 -6.48 0.68
CA SER A 68 4.50 -5.84 -0.19
C SER A 68 3.70 -6.93 -0.89
N ASP A 69 2.45 -6.64 -1.20
CA ASP A 69 1.66 -7.42 -2.14
C ASP A 69 2.20 -7.27 -3.58
N ASP A 70 1.62 -8.01 -4.52
CA ASP A 70 2.03 -8.10 -5.92
C ASP A 70 1.42 -6.97 -6.78
N THR A 71 0.74 -6.00 -6.16
CA THR A 71 0.09 -4.91 -6.88
C THR A 71 1.11 -3.93 -7.44
N GLU A 72 0.97 -3.61 -8.71
CA GLU A 72 1.63 -2.46 -9.32
C GLU A 72 0.58 -1.43 -9.77
N MET A 73 0.46 -0.33 -9.03
CA MET A 73 -0.53 0.71 -9.34
C MET A 73 -0.09 2.11 -8.88
N LYS A 74 -0.72 3.13 -9.45
CA LYS A 74 -0.55 4.52 -9.01
C LYS A 74 -1.45 4.85 -7.83
N MET A 75 -1.07 5.87 -7.06
CA MET A 75 -1.77 6.25 -5.83
C MET A 75 -3.21 6.69 -6.10
N GLY A 76 -3.45 7.47 -7.13
CA GLY A 76 -4.82 7.87 -7.45
C GLY A 76 -5.66 6.70 -7.98
N ASP A 77 -5.08 5.78 -8.76
CA ASP A 77 -5.78 4.58 -9.23
C ASP A 77 -6.18 3.67 -8.06
N TYR A 78 -5.36 3.64 -7.00
CA TYR A 78 -5.69 2.97 -5.76
C TYR A 78 -6.93 3.58 -5.08
N PHE A 79 -7.00 4.91 -4.98
CA PHE A 79 -8.16 5.57 -4.39
C PHE A 79 -9.42 5.48 -5.27
N ASP A 80 -9.26 5.50 -6.60
CA ASP A 80 -10.36 5.25 -7.53
C ASP A 80 -10.93 3.84 -7.34
N LEU A 81 -10.07 2.82 -7.23
CA LEU A 81 -10.50 1.45 -6.95
C LEU A 81 -11.28 1.34 -5.63
N VAL A 82 -10.79 1.99 -4.58
CA VAL A 82 -11.47 2.01 -3.27
C VAL A 82 -12.83 2.70 -3.39
N ALA A 83 -12.90 3.83 -4.11
CA ALA A 83 -14.15 4.57 -4.31
C ALA A 83 -15.17 3.72 -5.09
N ASP A 84 -14.74 3.10 -6.19
CA ASP A 84 -15.57 2.25 -7.04
C ASP A 84 -16.14 1.06 -6.25
N LEU A 85 -15.32 0.36 -5.48
CA LEU A 85 -15.76 -0.78 -4.65
C LEU A 85 -16.70 -0.35 -3.52
N ALA A 86 -16.56 0.87 -3.01
CA ALA A 86 -17.39 1.41 -1.93
C ALA A 86 -18.65 2.15 -2.41
N GLY A 87 -18.85 2.31 -3.73
CA GLY A 87 -19.94 3.11 -4.30
C GLY A 87 -19.83 4.61 -3.95
N LEU A 88 -18.61 5.11 -3.78
CA LEU A 88 -18.30 6.50 -3.42
C LEU A 88 -17.85 7.31 -4.64
N PRO A 89 -18.00 8.64 -4.64
CA PRO A 89 -17.40 9.47 -5.68
C PRO A 89 -15.87 9.34 -5.65
N ARG A 90 -15.26 9.25 -6.83
CA ARG A 90 -13.80 9.25 -6.97
C ARG A 90 -13.22 10.59 -6.50
N PRO A 91 -12.04 10.59 -5.85
CA PRO A 91 -11.42 11.84 -5.40
C PRO A 91 -11.04 12.73 -6.58
N PRO A 92 -11.08 14.06 -6.40
CA PRO A 92 -10.66 14.99 -7.45
C PRO A 92 -9.18 14.83 -7.79
N ARG A 93 -8.87 14.92 -9.08
CA ARG A 93 -7.51 14.89 -9.61
C ARG A 93 -6.95 16.32 -9.67
N ILE A 94 -5.79 16.56 -9.05
CA ILE A 94 -5.15 17.88 -9.00
C ILE A 94 -3.69 17.82 -9.41
N THR A 95 -3.12 18.96 -9.80
CA THR A 95 -1.69 19.04 -10.10
C THR A 95 -0.86 19.00 -8.81
N ARG A 96 0.44 18.70 -8.92
CA ARG A 96 1.40 18.75 -7.82
C ARG A 96 1.51 20.16 -7.22
N ALA A 97 1.42 21.19 -8.04
CA ALA A 97 1.41 22.58 -7.59
C ALA A 97 0.19 22.85 -6.69
N ALA A 98 -1.02 22.48 -7.15
CA ALA A 98 -2.24 22.62 -6.35
C ALA A 98 -2.25 21.72 -5.11
N ALA A 99 -1.61 20.54 -5.18
CA ALA A 99 -1.48 19.64 -4.04
C ALA A 99 -0.68 20.27 -2.89
N GLY A 100 0.31 21.11 -3.21
CA GLY A 100 1.07 21.91 -2.24
C GLY A 100 0.21 22.77 -1.30
N GLU A 101 -0.93 23.23 -1.80
CA GLU A 101 -1.87 24.09 -1.09
C GLU A 101 -3.00 23.30 -0.41
N ALA A 102 -3.43 22.21 -1.05
CA ALA A 102 -4.61 21.43 -0.64
C ALA A 102 -4.32 20.23 0.27
N ILE A 103 -3.06 19.77 0.35
CA ILE A 103 -2.67 18.56 1.07
C ILE A 103 -1.62 18.90 2.13
N SER A 104 -1.75 18.30 3.32
CA SER A 104 -0.78 18.51 4.39
C SER A 104 0.64 18.10 3.97
N PRO A 105 1.70 18.70 4.56
CA PRO A 105 3.08 18.34 4.24
C PRO A 105 3.39 16.85 4.41
N VAL A 106 2.79 16.21 5.41
CA VAL A 106 2.90 14.76 5.64
C VAL A 106 2.18 13.97 4.54
N GLY A 107 1.01 14.42 4.07
CA GLY A 107 0.33 13.79 2.94
C GLY A 107 1.15 13.90 1.64
N LEU A 108 1.75 15.07 1.42
CA LEU A 108 2.60 15.33 0.26
C LEU A 108 3.90 14.53 0.26
N SER A 109 4.49 14.23 1.43
CA SER A 109 5.70 13.40 1.48
C SER A 109 5.44 11.99 0.94
N PHE A 110 4.28 11.40 1.24
CA PHE A 110 3.86 10.13 0.63
C PHE A 110 3.64 10.23 -0.88
N MET A 111 3.14 11.37 -1.37
CA MET A 111 2.98 11.64 -2.82
C MET A 111 4.29 12.03 -3.52
N SER A 112 5.35 12.27 -2.75
CA SER A 112 6.68 12.61 -3.25
C SER A 112 7.58 11.38 -3.37
N GLU A 113 7.19 10.26 -2.77
CA GLU A 113 7.90 8.99 -2.89
C GLU A 113 7.21 8.07 -3.91
N SER A 114 7.78 7.96 -5.12
CA SER A 114 7.34 6.98 -6.13
C SER A 114 8.30 5.80 -6.14
N ARG A 115 7.86 4.65 -5.62
CA ARG A 115 8.65 3.42 -5.60
C ARG A 115 7.85 2.28 -6.21
N ARG A 116 8.51 1.43 -6.99
CA ARG A 116 7.97 0.12 -7.42
C ARG A 116 8.79 -0.95 -6.72
N LEU A 117 8.18 -1.69 -5.80
CA LEU A 117 8.90 -2.66 -5.00
C LEU A 117 8.81 -4.05 -5.65
N LEU A 118 9.96 -4.69 -5.81
CA LEU A 118 10.01 -6.12 -6.05
C LEU A 118 9.96 -6.84 -4.70
N ASN A 119 9.03 -7.77 -4.54
CA ASN A 119 8.85 -8.60 -3.35
C ASN A 119 9.38 -10.04 -3.53
N ARG A 120 10.22 -10.30 -4.55
CA ARG A 120 10.76 -11.64 -4.87
C ARG A 120 11.26 -12.43 -3.66
N ARG A 121 11.97 -11.78 -2.72
CA ARG A 121 12.49 -12.44 -1.51
C ARG A 121 11.39 -12.91 -0.56
N LEU A 122 10.24 -12.25 -0.54
CA LEU A 122 9.08 -12.67 0.25
C LEU A 122 8.60 -14.05 -0.22
N HIS A 123 8.45 -14.20 -1.53
CA HIS A 123 8.01 -15.44 -2.17
C HIS A 123 9.09 -16.53 -2.15
N GLU A 124 10.34 -16.20 -2.50
CA GLU A 124 11.40 -17.20 -2.67
C GLU A 124 12.10 -17.58 -1.36
N GLU A 125 12.44 -16.59 -0.52
CA GLU A 125 13.22 -16.82 0.69
C GLU A 125 12.31 -17.14 1.88
N LEU A 126 11.26 -16.34 2.10
CA LEU A 126 10.32 -16.58 3.20
C LEU A 126 9.24 -17.61 2.84
N ARG A 127 9.06 -17.91 1.54
CA ARG A 127 8.05 -18.87 1.05
C ARG A 127 6.65 -18.53 1.56
N VAL A 128 6.35 -17.24 1.57
CA VAL A 128 5.01 -16.72 1.88
C VAL A 128 4.20 -16.79 0.60
N VAL A 129 3.01 -17.39 0.69
CA VAL A 129 1.99 -17.33 -0.36
C VAL A 129 0.93 -16.37 0.15
N LEU A 130 0.78 -15.20 -0.47
CA LEU A 130 -0.15 -14.15 -0.04
C LEU A 130 -1.61 -14.63 -0.11
N ARG A 131 -2.41 -14.30 0.91
CA ARG A 131 -3.87 -14.52 0.88
C ARG A 131 -4.56 -13.48 0.01
N TYR A 132 -4.01 -12.28 -0.01
CA TYR A 132 -4.45 -11.15 -0.81
C TYR A 132 -3.27 -10.69 -1.69
N PRO A 133 -2.99 -11.41 -2.80
CA PRO A 133 -1.90 -11.07 -3.71
C PRO A 133 -1.98 -9.65 -4.26
N THR A 134 -3.19 -9.10 -4.39
CA THR A 134 -3.42 -7.75 -4.87
C THR A 134 -4.35 -6.95 -3.96
N VAL A 135 -4.24 -5.62 -4.03
CA VAL A 135 -5.17 -4.68 -3.38
C VAL A 135 -6.61 -5.02 -3.70
N ARG A 136 -6.92 -5.35 -4.97
CA ARG A 136 -8.28 -5.68 -5.39
C ARG A 136 -8.82 -6.88 -4.60
N GLU A 137 -8.03 -7.94 -4.46
CA GLU A 137 -8.43 -9.13 -3.72
C GLU A 137 -8.60 -8.83 -2.23
N GLY A 138 -7.70 -8.06 -1.64
CA GLY A 138 -7.78 -7.68 -0.22
C GLY A 138 -8.89 -6.67 0.10
N LEU A 139 -9.36 -5.88 -0.87
CA LEU A 139 -10.50 -4.98 -0.68
C LEU A 139 -11.86 -5.66 -0.90
N ILE A 140 -11.92 -6.72 -1.72
CA ILE A 140 -13.16 -7.48 -1.98
C ILE A 140 -13.36 -8.60 -0.96
N GLY A 141 -12.28 -9.28 -0.56
CA GLY A 141 -12.32 -10.50 0.25
C GLY A 141 -12.23 -10.28 1.76
N GLY A 142 -12.13 -9.03 2.22
CA GLY A 142 -12.11 -8.67 3.64
C GLY A 142 -13.45 -8.18 4.17
#